data_AF-A0A932WCS0-F1
#
_entry.id   AF-A0A932WCS0-F1
#
_cell.length_a   1.000
_cell.length_b   1.000
_cell.length_c   1.000
_cell.angle_alpha   90.00
_cell.angle_beta   90.00
_cell.angle_gamma   90.00
#
_symmetry.space_group_name_H-M   'P 1'
#
loop_
_entity.id
_entity.type
_entity.pdbx_description
1 polymer ?
#
loop_
_entity_poly.entity_id
_entity_poly.type
_entity_poly.pdbx_seq_one_letter_code
_entity_poly.pdbx_strand_id
1 'polypeptide(L)' 'MEHPGFTLWFTGLSGAGKTTLADRIAPTLRERGMKVELLDGDVVRTNLSKGLGFSKEDRDTNIRRIGFV' A
#
# COMPACT_ATOMS: atom_id res chain seq x y z
N MET A 1 -17.44 18.34 3.30
CA MET A 1 -16.28 18.81 2.53
C MET A 1 -15.71 17.60 1.82
N GLU A 2 -15.63 17.63 0.49
CA GLU A 2 -14.87 16.60 -0.22
C GLU A 2 -13.38 16.84 0.08
N HIS A 3 -12.73 15.83 0.65
CA HIS A 3 -11.28 15.86 0.82
C HIS A 3 -10.64 15.56 -0.54
N PRO A 4 -9.67 16.35 -1.01
CA PRO A 4 -8.89 15.97 -2.19
C PRO A 4 -8.22 14.61 -1.93
N GLY A 5 -8.24 13.74 -2.93
CA GLY A 5 -7.61 12.41 -2.83
C GLY A 5 -6.09 12.53 -2.57
N PHE A 6 -5.56 11.65 -1.73
CA PHE A 6 -4.14 11.60 -1.41
C PHE A 6 -3.69 10.17 -1.08
N THR A 7 -2.38 9.95 -1.11
CA THR A 7 -1.75 8.65 -0.78
C THR A 7 -0.86 8.80 0.44
N LEU A 8 -1.03 7.92 1.43
CA LEU A 8 -0.07 7.74 2.52
C LEU A 8 0.87 6.59 2.17
N TRP A 9 2.10 6.92 1.78
CA TRP A 9 3.10 5.93 1.40
C TRP A 9 4.03 5.59 2.56
N PHE A 10 3.80 4.45 3.22
CA PHE A 10 4.67 3.97 4.29
C PHE A 10 5.91 3.28 3.71
N THR A 11 7.10 3.76 4.08
CA THR A 11 8.39 3.18 3.71
C THR A 11 9.23 2.87 4.95
N GLY A 12 10.12 1.90 4.84
CA GLY A 12 10.94 1.41 5.95
C GLY A 12 11.25 -0.08 5.85
N LEU A 13 12.21 -0.54 6.66
CA LEU A 13 12.67 -1.93 6.69
C LEU A 13 11.53 -2.92 7.00
N SER A 14 11.73 -4.20 6.64
CA SER A 14 10.82 -5.27 7.08
C SER A 14 10.75 -5.29 8.61
N GLY A 15 9.55 -5.43 9.17
CA GLY A 15 9.34 -5.37 10.61
C GLY A 15 9.29 -3.95 11.22
N ALA A 16 9.49 -2.88 10.45
CA ALA A 16 9.43 -1.49 10.97
C ALA A 16 8.01 -0.99 11.35
N GLY A 17 6.98 -1.84 11.27
CA GLY A 17 5.62 -1.50 11.68
C GLY A 17 4.74 -0.81 10.62
N LYS A 18 5.13 -0.80 9.34
CA LYS A 18 4.36 -0.18 8.24
C LYS A 18 2.90 -0.67 8.18
N THR A 19 2.69 -1.99 8.15
CA THR A 19 1.36 -2.62 8.13
C THR A 19 0.59 -2.29 9.41
N THR A 20 1.23 -2.35 10.57
CA THR A 20 0.61 -1.98 11.86
C THR A 20 0.10 -0.54 11.88
N LEU A 21 0.85 0.41 11.30
CA LEU A 21 0.40 1.80 11.18
C LEU A 21 -0.76 1.94 10.20
N ALA A 22 -0.67 1.31 9.02
CA ALA A 22 -1.72 1.34 8.00
C ALA A 22 -3.05 0.79 8.55
N ASP A 23 -3.02 -0.34 9.25
CA ASP A 23 -4.18 -0.99 9.86
C ASP A 23 -4.84 -0.15 10.95
N ARG A 24 -4.07 0.69 11.66
CA ARG A 24 -4.63 1.61 12.67
C ARG A 24 -5.16 2.90 12.07
N ILE A 25 -4.51 3.44 11.04
CA ILE A 25 -4.88 4.71 10.44
C ILE A 25 -6.14 4.57 9.56
N ALA A 26 -6.28 3.48 8.82
CA ALA A 26 -7.39 3.30 7.89
C ALA A 26 -8.78 3.36 8.57
N PRO A 27 -9.04 2.67 9.71
CA PRO A 27 -10.28 2.82 10.45
C PRO A 27 -10.54 4.26 10.91
N THR A 28 -9.52 4.95 11.44
CA THR A 28 -9.65 6.34 11.89
C THR A 28 -10.01 7.29 10.75
N LEU A 29 -9.46 7.08 9.55
CA LEU A 29 -9.83 7.88 8.37
C LEU A 29 -11.24 7.56 7.88
N ARG A 30 -11.65 6.28 7.91
CA ARG A 30 -13.03 5.86 7.57
C ARG A 30 -14.06 6.44 8.53
N GLU A 31 -13.77 6.44 9.84
CA GLU A 31 -14.61 7.05 10.88
C GLU A 31 -14.81 8.56 10.67
N ARG A 32 -13.85 9.22 10.02
CA ARG A 32 -13.94 10.64 9.60
C ARG A 32 -14.71 10.84 8.29
N GLY A 33 -15.31 9.79 7.74
CA GLY A 33 -16.10 9.83 6.50
C GLY A 33 -15.27 9.79 5.22
N MET A 34 -13.97 9.44 5.29
CA MET A 34 -13.12 9.31 4.09
C MET A 34 -13.26 7.93 3.46
N LYS A 35 -13.23 7.87 2.13
CA LYS A 35 -13.07 6.62 1.38
C LYS A 35 -11.60 6.20 1.45
N VAL A 36 -11.32 5.00 1.94
CA VAL A 36 -9.95 4.52 2.20
C VAL A 36 -9.77 3.12 1.63
N GLU A 37 -8.78 2.99 0.75
CA GLU A 37 -8.28 1.73 0.22
C GLU A 37 -6.89 1.43 0.85
N LEU A 38 -6.65 0.18 1.22
CA LEU A 38 -5.34 -0.26 1.72
C LEU A 38 -4.63 -1.06 0.64
N LEU A 39 -3.54 -0.50 0.09
CA LEU A 39 -2.70 -1.17 -0.89
C LEU A 39 -1.49 -1.79 -0.17
N ASP A 40 -1.58 -3.08 0.14
CA ASP A 40 -0.45 -3.84 0.71
C ASP A 40 0.39 -4.45 -0.41
N GLY A 41 1.72 -4.30 -0.34
CA GLY A 41 2.64 -4.79 -1.35
C GLY A 41 2.61 -6.31 -1.55
N ASP A 42 2.25 -7.08 -0.54
CA ASP A 42 2.08 -8.54 -0.62
C ASP A 42 0.73 -8.92 -1.25
N VAL A 43 -0.34 -8.16 -0.97
CA VAL A 43 -1.67 -8.36 -1.59
C VAL A 43 -1.66 -7.93 -3.05
N VAL A 44 -0.93 -6.87 -3.37
CA VAL A 44 -0.70 -6.46 -4.76
C VAL A 44 0.15 -7.49 -5.49
N ARG A 45 1.10 -8.14 -4.80
CA ARG A 45 1.96 -9.16 -5.40
C ARG A 45 1.15 -10.34 -5.97
N THR A 46 0.13 -10.78 -5.24
CA THR A 46 -0.71 -11.92 -5.64
C THR A 46 -1.69 -11.62 -6.77
N ASN A 47 -2.14 -10.36 -6.90
CA ASN A 47 -3.21 -9.97 -7.81
C ASN A 47 -2.73 -9.23 -9.07
N LEU A 48 -1.70 -8.39 -8.96
CA LEU A 48 -1.19 -7.54 -10.05
C LEU A 48 0.24 -7.90 -10.50
N SER A 49 0.91 -8.78 -9.75
CA SER A 49 2.31 -9.17 -10.01
C SER A 49 2.51 -10.68 -10.10
N LYS A 50 1.49 -11.44 -10.57
CA LYS A 50 1.67 -12.86 -10.90
C LYS A 50 2.87 -13.04 -11.83
N GLY A 51 3.83 -13.85 -11.40
CA GLY A 51 5.06 -14.15 -12.16
C GLY A 51 6.31 -13.37 -11.72
N LEU A 52 6.21 -12.39 -10.81
CA LEU A 52 7.38 -11.74 -10.23
C LEU A 52 7.97 -12.59 -9.08
N GLY A 53 9.28 -12.81 -9.12
CA GLY A 53 10.05 -13.45 -8.06
C GLY A 53 10.49 -12.45 -6.98
N PHE A 54 11.65 -12.68 -6.37
CA PHE A 54 12.24 -11.82 -5.35
C PHE A 54 13.53 -11.11 -5.80
N SER A 55 13.80 -11.12 -7.12
CA SER A 55 14.93 -10.39 -7.68
C SER A 55 14.78 -8.88 -7.44
N LYS A 56 15.87 -8.13 -7.62
CA LYS A 56 15.83 -6.67 -7.46
C LYS A 56 14.87 -6.05 -8.48
N GLU A 57 14.93 -6.52 -9.72
CA GLU A 57 14.12 -6.06 -10.84
C GLU A 57 12.63 -6.36 -10.63
N ASP A 58 12.33 -7.54 -10.06
CA ASP A 58 10.96 -7.92 -9.68
C ASP A 58 10.41 -6.98 -8.59
N ARG A 59 11.23 -6.65 -7.59
CA ARG A 59 10.84 -5.72 -6.51
C ARG A 59 10.59 -4.32 -7.05
N ASP A 60 11.46 -3.82 -7.92
CA ASP A 60 11.30 -2.50 -8.55
C ASP A 60 10.02 -2.43 -9.40
N THR A 61 9.73 -3.50 -10.14
CA THR A 61 8.50 -3.62 -10.93
C THR A 61 7.26 -3.65 -10.05
N ASN A 62 7.29 -4.39 -8.93
CA ASN A 62 6.19 -4.44 -7.98
C ASN A 62 5.89 -3.05 -7.38
N ILE A 63 6.93 -2.31 -6.98
CA ILE A 63 6.78 -0.95 -6.45
C ILE A 63 6.15 -0.01 -7.49
N ARG A 64 6.60 -0.06 -8.75
CA ARG A 64 6.01 0.74 -9.83
C ARG A 64 4.54 0.40 -10.04
N ARG A 65 4.17 -0.88 -10.09
CA ARG A 65 2.78 -1.32 -10.29
C ARG A 65 1.86 -0.84 -9.17
N ILE A 66 2.30 -0.90 -7.91
CA ILE A 66 1.55 -0.37 -6.77
C ILE A 66 1.29 1.13 -6.95
N GLY A 67 2.28 1.90 -7.44
CA GLY A 67 2.12 3.34 -7.66
C GLY A 67 1.16 3.75 -8.78
N PHE A 68 0.73 2.82 -9.63
CA PHE A 68 -0.26 3.08 -10.70
C PHE A 68 -1.71 2.78 -10.28
N VAL A 69 -1.91 2.13 -9.13
CA VAL A 69 -3.23 1.81 -8.55
C VAL A 69 -3.64 2.93 -7.60
#